data_AF-A0A316US07-F1
#
_entry.id   AF-A0A316US07-F1
#
_cell.length_a   1.000
_cell.length_b   1.000
_cell.length_c   1.000
_cell.angle_alpha   90.00
_cell.angle_beta   90.00
_cell.angle_gamma   90.00
#
_symmetry.space_group_name_H-M   'P 1'
#
loop_
_entity.id
_entity.type
_entity.pdbx_description
1 polymer ?
#
loop_
_entity_poly.entity_id
_entity_poly.type
_entity_poly.pdbx_seq_one_letter_code
_entity_poly.pdbx_strand_id
1 'polypeptide(L)'
;AAARRHGITLVPSAHEKRHHAERRGSRRPHAALRPRRATRPPCLSGVYALDAGPPFFTSSTTISAKHHRIMQLLLILALLARTARAGIFICTWRPWTDSPENHGYGNFCVAHARRIDETHVEWHCEDRDIGRDVVVADLGYINLNRGILRFRAGCPPGNGTSWGRLEPGGCYSEDQAVCIGLNGAENGDKADCYYVASSDDCTWPEVFSADNAPQTVEIWGQ
;
A
#
# COMPACT_ATOMS: atom_id res chain seq x y z
N ALA A 1 45.90 24.44 -51.44
CA ALA A 1 45.13 24.03 -50.24
C ALA A 1 43.64 24.14 -50.56
N ALA A 2 42.96 23.01 -50.76
CA ALA A 2 41.58 22.96 -51.22
C ALA A 2 40.65 22.66 -50.03
N ALA A 3 39.74 23.59 -49.74
CA ALA A 3 38.74 23.46 -48.68
C ALA A 3 37.51 22.70 -49.21
N ARG A 4 37.25 21.51 -48.67
CA ARG A 4 36.02 20.73 -48.91
C ARG A 4 34.89 21.30 -48.04
N ARG A 5 33.84 21.84 -48.68
CA ARG A 5 32.57 22.14 -48.04
C ARG A 5 31.70 20.89 -48.06
N HIS A 6 31.32 20.39 -46.88
CA HIS A 6 30.31 19.34 -46.74
C HIS A 6 28.92 19.98 -46.82
N GLY A 7 28.19 19.70 -47.90
CA GLY A 7 26.79 20.05 -48.04
C GLY A 7 25.93 19.09 -47.24
N ILE A 8 25.12 19.64 -46.34
CA ILE A 8 24.08 18.90 -45.60
C ILE A 8 22.84 18.90 -46.49
N THR A 9 22.46 17.72 -46.98
CA THR A 9 21.21 17.51 -47.72
C THR A 9 20.09 17.28 -46.72
N LEU A 10 19.17 18.25 -46.58
CA LEU A 10 17.94 18.08 -45.83
C LEU A 10 16.95 17.28 -46.69
N VAL A 11 16.56 16.11 -46.22
CA VAL A 11 15.49 15.28 -46.81
C VAL A 11 14.15 15.75 -46.23
N PRO A 12 13.14 16.08 -47.05
CA PRO A 12 11.82 16.43 -46.55
C PRO A 12 11.08 15.18 -46.07
N SER A 13 10.61 15.23 -44.82
CA SER A 13 9.79 14.21 -44.17
C SER A 13 8.41 14.15 -44.82
N ALA A 14 8.16 13.09 -45.59
CA ALA A 14 6.89 12.82 -46.23
C ALA A 14 5.88 12.25 -45.22
N HIS A 15 4.86 13.05 -44.92
CA HIS A 15 3.46 12.67 -45.11
C HIS A 15 2.99 11.35 -44.45
N GLU A 16 2.79 11.35 -43.13
CA GLU A 16 2.02 10.28 -42.48
C GLU A 16 0.55 10.67 -42.33
N LYS A 17 -0.31 9.86 -42.96
CA LYS A 17 -1.74 10.04 -43.15
C LYS A 17 -2.49 9.98 -41.82
N ARG A 18 -3.25 11.04 -41.49
CA ARG A 18 -4.34 10.99 -40.52
C ARG A 18 -5.43 10.06 -41.02
N HIS A 19 -5.47 8.85 -40.47
CA HIS A 19 -6.67 8.01 -40.51
C HIS A 19 -7.57 8.38 -39.33
N HIS A 20 -8.56 9.24 -39.59
CA HIS A 20 -9.76 9.34 -38.76
C HIS A 20 -10.56 8.06 -38.94
N ALA A 21 -10.35 7.09 -38.04
CA ALA A 21 -11.23 5.94 -37.90
C ALA A 21 -12.41 6.33 -37.02
N GLU A 22 -13.54 6.56 -37.67
CA GLU A 22 -14.88 6.72 -37.13
C GLU A 22 -15.28 5.47 -36.31
N ARG A 23 -15.10 5.49 -34.98
CA ARG A 23 -15.65 4.43 -34.11
C ARG A 23 -17.13 4.71 -33.86
N ARG A 24 -17.97 4.23 -34.78
CA ARG A 24 -19.38 3.94 -34.52
C ARG A 24 -19.48 2.73 -33.59
N GLY A 25 -20.26 2.89 -32.52
CA GLY A 25 -21.12 1.85 -31.98
C GLY A 25 -20.46 0.67 -31.24
N SER A 26 -20.35 0.80 -29.93
CA SER A 26 -20.65 -0.34 -29.05
C SER A 26 -21.15 0.19 -27.70
N ARG A 27 -22.44 0.53 -27.65
CA ARG A 27 -23.17 0.63 -26.38
C ARG A 27 -23.21 -0.79 -25.81
N ARG A 28 -22.27 -1.13 -24.93
CA ARG A 28 -22.44 -2.29 -24.06
C ARG A 28 -23.58 -1.97 -23.10
N PRO A 29 -24.54 -2.89 -22.89
CA PRO A 29 -25.56 -2.70 -21.89
C PRO A 29 -24.88 -2.65 -20.52
N HIS A 30 -25.14 -1.59 -19.77
CA HIS A 30 -24.86 -1.53 -18.35
C HIS A 30 -25.54 -2.73 -17.70
N ALA A 31 -24.77 -3.75 -17.35
CA ALA A 31 -25.21 -4.77 -16.41
C ALA A 31 -25.49 -4.04 -15.10
N ALA A 32 -26.77 -3.90 -14.78
CA ALA A 32 -27.23 -3.35 -13.53
C ALA A 32 -26.60 -4.17 -12.39
N LEU A 33 -25.59 -3.59 -11.74
CA LEU A 33 -25.10 -4.05 -10.46
C LEU A 33 -26.28 -4.00 -9.49
N ARG A 34 -26.85 -5.16 -9.22
CA ARG A 34 -27.83 -5.33 -8.15
C ARG A 34 -27.14 -4.94 -6.84
N PRO A 35 -27.68 -4.00 -6.05
CA PRO A 35 -27.23 -3.80 -4.70
C PRO A 35 -27.59 -5.07 -3.92
N ARG A 36 -26.60 -5.91 -3.59
CA ARG A 36 -26.75 -6.88 -2.52
C ARG A 36 -26.93 -6.07 -1.23
N ARG A 37 -28.20 -5.93 -0.81
CA ARG A 37 -28.54 -5.54 0.55
C ARG A 37 -27.86 -6.55 1.48
N ALA A 38 -26.74 -6.14 2.07
CA ALA A 38 -26.26 -6.77 3.28
C ALA A 38 -27.30 -6.50 4.37
N THR A 39 -28.14 -7.49 4.63
CA THR A 39 -28.95 -7.57 5.84
C THR A 39 -27.99 -7.56 7.02
N ARG A 40 -27.85 -6.40 7.66
CA ARG A 40 -27.23 -6.29 8.97
C ARG A 40 -27.99 -7.20 9.94
N PRO A 41 -27.30 -8.00 10.77
CA PRO A 41 -27.95 -8.70 11.86
C PRO A 41 -28.55 -7.65 12.83
N PRO A 42 -29.73 -7.93 13.42
CA PRO A 42 -30.28 -7.06 14.45
C PRO A 42 -29.35 -7.07 15.67
N CYS A 43 -28.84 -5.90 16.04
CA CYS A 43 -28.24 -5.70 17.35
C CYS A 43 -29.35 -5.94 18.39
N LEU A 44 -29.31 -7.10 19.04
CA LEU A 44 -30.11 -7.39 20.21
C LEU A 44 -29.68 -6.45 21.33
N SER A 45 -30.50 -5.44 21.59
CA SER A 45 -30.45 -4.62 22.80
C SER A 45 -30.81 -5.50 24.00
N GLY A 46 -29.81 -6.16 24.58
CA GLY A 46 -29.92 -6.82 25.88
C GLY A 46 -29.91 -5.77 26.98
N VAL A 47 -31.08 -5.52 27.57
CA VAL A 47 -31.23 -4.79 28.83
C VAL A 47 -30.75 -5.72 29.93
N TYR A 48 -29.53 -5.54 30.42
CA TYR A 48 -29.06 -6.22 31.62
C TYR A 48 -29.64 -5.49 32.83
N ALA A 49 -30.50 -6.19 33.56
CA ALA A 49 -30.97 -5.77 34.87
C ALA A 49 -29.77 -5.68 35.83
N LEU A 50 -29.66 -4.54 36.51
CA LEU A 50 -28.75 -4.32 37.63
C LEU A 50 -29.22 -5.18 38.81
N ASP A 51 -28.63 -6.36 38.95
CA ASP A 51 -28.79 -7.17 40.14
C ASP A 51 -27.84 -6.64 41.22
N ALA A 52 -28.43 -6.23 42.34
CA ALA A 52 -27.73 -5.64 43.47
C ALA A 52 -26.96 -6.74 44.22
N GLY A 53 -25.66 -6.87 43.90
CA GLY A 53 -24.75 -7.77 44.58
C GLY A 53 -24.56 -7.42 46.07
N PRO A 54 -24.29 -8.43 46.91
CA PRO A 54 -24.15 -8.27 48.36
C PRO A 54 -22.91 -7.45 48.77
N PRO A 55 -22.89 -6.94 50.03
CA PRO A 55 -21.80 -6.10 50.53
C PRO A 55 -20.46 -6.84 50.50
N PHE A 56 -19.49 -6.23 49.81
CA PHE A 56 -18.10 -6.65 49.79
C PHE A 56 -17.51 -6.59 51.21
N PHE A 57 -17.15 -7.75 51.75
CA PHE A 57 -16.22 -7.85 52.88
C PHE A 57 -14.84 -7.35 52.42
N THR A 58 -14.46 -6.15 52.86
CA THR A 58 -13.13 -5.59 52.67
C THR A 58 -12.13 -6.29 53.59
N SER A 59 -11.68 -7.46 53.17
CA SER A 59 -10.52 -8.11 53.78
C SER A 59 -9.29 -7.26 53.46
N SER A 60 -8.86 -6.45 54.43
CA SER A 60 -7.61 -5.70 54.37
C SER A 60 -6.43 -6.67 54.44
N THR A 61 -6.10 -7.29 53.29
CA THR A 61 -4.83 -7.97 53.14
C THR A 61 -3.74 -6.91 53.10
N THR A 62 -2.93 -6.83 54.15
CA THR A 62 -1.70 -6.05 54.16
C THR A 62 -0.74 -6.67 53.14
N ILE A 63 -0.86 -6.24 51.88
CA ILE A 63 0.05 -6.61 50.80
C ILE A 63 1.41 -6.06 51.20
N SER A 64 2.27 -6.96 51.66
CA SER A 64 3.66 -6.67 52.01
C SER A 64 4.32 -5.89 50.89
N ALA A 65 4.97 -4.76 51.23
CA ALA A 65 5.54 -3.78 50.30
C ALA A 65 6.46 -4.37 49.21
N LYS A 66 6.98 -5.58 49.41
CA LYS A 66 7.75 -6.33 48.41
C LYS A 66 6.90 -6.76 47.19
N HIS A 67 5.65 -7.15 47.38
CA HIS A 67 4.77 -7.58 46.29
C HIS A 67 4.34 -6.42 45.39
N HIS A 68 4.21 -5.22 45.96
CA HIS A 68 3.87 -4.02 45.18
C HIS A 68 4.97 -3.67 44.17
N ARG A 69 6.25 -3.82 44.54
CA ARG A 69 7.39 -3.58 43.63
C ARG A 69 7.46 -4.61 42.50
N ILE A 70 7.16 -5.89 42.79
CA ILE A 70 7.15 -6.94 41.77
C ILE A 70 6.00 -6.72 40.78
N MET A 71 4.79 -6.38 41.27
CA MET A 71 3.65 -6.06 40.41
C MET A 71 3.91 -4.83 39.52
N GLN A 72 4.52 -3.77 40.06
CA GLN A 72 4.90 -2.59 39.26
C GLN A 72 5.93 -2.94 38.18
N LEU A 73 6.96 -3.74 38.51
CA LEU A 73 7.96 -4.17 37.53
C LEU A 73 7.34 -5.00 36.41
N LEU A 74 6.45 -5.94 36.74
CA LEU A 74 5.75 -6.77 35.75
C LEU A 74 4.83 -5.93 34.86
N LEU A 75 4.16 -4.92 35.40
CA LEU A 75 3.32 -4.01 34.63
C LEU A 75 4.16 -3.17 33.64
N ILE A 76 5.30 -2.63 34.09
CA ILE A 76 6.22 -1.89 33.23
C ILE A 76 6.79 -2.80 32.14
N LEU A 77 7.16 -4.04 32.48
CA LEU A 77 7.66 -5.02 31.50
C LEU A 77 6.59 -5.39 30.47
N ALA A 78 5.33 -5.56 30.89
CA ALA A 78 4.20 -5.82 30.00
C ALA A 78 3.88 -4.63 29.07
N LEU A 79 4.04 -3.39 29.55
CA LEU A 79 3.90 -2.18 28.74
C LEU A 79 5.05 -2.04 27.72
N LEU A 80 6.28 -2.37 28.11
CA LEU A 80 7.44 -2.37 27.22
C LEU A 80 7.36 -3.50 26.17
N ALA A 81 6.83 -4.67 26.53
CA ALA A 81 6.60 -5.76 25.58
C ALA A 81 5.56 -5.40 24.50
N ARG A 82 4.71 -4.39 24.74
CA ARG A 82 3.72 -3.89 23.78
C ARG A 82 4.23 -2.81 22.85
N THR A 83 5.50 -2.41 22.91
CA THR A 83 6.10 -1.63 21.82
C THR A 83 6.33 -2.55 20.61
N ALA A 84 5.24 -2.96 19.98
CA ALA A 84 5.26 -3.56 18.66
C ALA A 84 5.86 -2.50 17.72
N ARG A 85 7.15 -2.65 17.42
CA ARG A 85 7.71 -2.00 16.24
C ARG A 85 6.87 -2.48 15.07
N ALA A 86 6.27 -1.57 14.31
CA ALA A 86 5.89 -1.87 12.94
C ALA A 86 7.20 -2.31 12.26
N GLY A 87 7.34 -3.62 12.09
CA GLY A 87 8.56 -4.18 11.55
C GLY A 87 8.63 -3.78 10.09
N ILE A 88 9.76 -3.21 9.69
CA ILE A 88 10.10 -3.10 8.28
C ILE A 88 10.75 -4.43 7.93
N PHE A 89 10.10 -5.23 7.10
CA PHE A 89 10.59 -6.54 6.69
C PHE A 89 11.04 -6.51 5.24
N ILE A 90 11.93 -7.43 4.85
CA ILE A 90 12.24 -7.61 3.43
C ILE A 90 11.04 -8.30 2.78
N CYS A 91 10.54 -7.78 1.65
CA CYS A 91 9.46 -8.42 0.92
C CYS A 91 9.97 -9.79 0.41
N THR A 92 9.39 -10.90 0.88
CA THR A 92 9.82 -12.26 0.50
C THR A 92 8.69 -13.13 -0.01
N TRP A 93 7.42 -12.74 0.18
CA TRP A 93 6.28 -13.57 -0.17
C TRP A 93 5.89 -13.37 -1.64
N ARG A 94 6.12 -14.43 -2.44
CA ARG A 94 5.81 -14.51 -3.88
C ARG A 94 5.06 -15.81 -4.18
N PRO A 95 3.76 -15.90 -3.86
CA PRO A 95 2.95 -17.09 -4.15
C PRO A 95 2.81 -17.37 -5.65
N TRP A 96 2.91 -16.33 -6.50
CA TRP A 96 2.71 -16.42 -7.95
C TRP A 96 3.77 -15.63 -8.72
N THR A 97 3.89 -15.92 -10.01
CA THR A 97 4.86 -15.27 -10.91
C THR A 97 4.20 -14.45 -12.02
N ASP A 98 2.91 -14.62 -12.23
CA ASP A 98 2.10 -13.88 -13.21
C ASP A 98 1.32 -12.73 -12.55
N SER A 99 0.56 -11.98 -13.36
CA SER A 99 -0.13 -10.77 -12.92
C SER A 99 -1.06 -11.01 -11.71
N PRO A 100 -1.07 -10.12 -10.70
CA PRO A 100 -2.04 -10.18 -9.59
C PRO A 100 -3.50 -10.22 -10.04
N GLU A 101 -3.81 -9.66 -11.21
CA GLU A 101 -5.16 -9.68 -11.82
C GLU A 101 -5.68 -11.12 -12.01
N ASN A 102 -4.79 -12.04 -12.39
CA ASN A 102 -5.11 -13.47 -12.56
C ASN A 102 -5.49 -14.16 -11.24
N HIS A 103 -5.13 -13.55 -10.11
CA HIS A 103 -5.39 -14.06 -8.75
C HIS A 103 -6.48 -13.27 -8.03
N GLY A 104 -7.26 -12.47 -8.78
CA GLY A 104 -8.42 -11.76 -8.26
C GLY A 104 -8.07 -10.49 -7.48
N TYR A 105 -6.88 -9.92 -7.68
CA TYR A 105 -6.55 -8.59 -7.20
C TYR A 105 -6.96 -7.54 -8.22
N GLY A 106 -7.59 -6.45 -7.75
CA GLY A 106 -7.82 -5.25 -8.55
C GLY A 106 -6.62 -4.31 -8.50
N ASN A 107 -6.30 -3.67 -9.62
CA ASN A 107 -5.32 -2.59 -9.63
C ASN A 107 -5.87 -1.43 -8.79
N PHE A 108 -5.19 -1.12 -7.69
CA PHE A 108 -5.56 -0.01 -6.81
C PHE A 108 -5.02 1.31 -7.39
N CYS A 109 -3.73 1.36 -7.72
CA CYS A 109 -3.16 2.49 -8.43
C CYS A 109 -1.82 2.16 -9.12
N VAL A 110 -1.52 2.94 -10.16
CA VAL A 110 -0.19 3.09 -10.74
C VAL A 110 0.45 4.33 -10.11
N ALA A 111 1.58 4.16 -9.44
CA ALA A 111 2.30 5.24 -8.78
C ALA A 111 3.53 5.65 -9.58
N HIS A 112 3.71 6.97 -9.75
CA HIS A 112 4.82 7.53 -10.50
C HIS A 112 5.93 8.02 -9.57
N ALA A 113 7.18 7.75 -9.95
CA ALA A 113 8.35 8.21 -9.22
C ALA A 113 8.45 9.74 -9.28
N ARG A 114 8.61 10.35 -8.11
CA ARG A 114 8.91 11.76 -7.92
C ARG A 114 10.22 11.86 -7.15
N ARG A 115 11.26 12.35 -7.82
CA ARG A 115 12.52 12.65 -7.16
C ARG A 115 12.33 13.84 -6.21
N ILE A 116 12.68 13.65 -4.95
CA ILE A 116 12.64 14.70 -3.92
C ILE A 116 14.00 15.40 -3.84
N ASP A 117 15.09 14.63 -3.84
CA ASP A 117 16.48 15.13 -3.88
C ASP A 117 17.43 14.09 -4.52
N GLU A 118 18.74 14.21 -4.30
CA GLU A 118 19.75 13.31 -4.87
C GLU A 118 19.68 11.88 -4.33
N THR A 119 19.09 11.68 -3.17
CA THR A 119 19.05 10.41 -2.43
C THR A 119 17.65 9.89 -2.17
N HIS A 120 16.62 10.71 -2.37
CA HIS A 120 15.24 10.38 -2.06
C HIS A 120 14.33 10.39 -3.29
N VAL A 121 13.50 9.36 -3.38
CA VAL A 121 12.42 9.22 -4.36
C VAL A 121 11.16 8.78 -3.64
N GLU A 122 10.02 9.35 -4.00
CA GLU A 122 8.71 8.93 -3.53
C GLU A 122 7.85 8.49 -4.72
N TRP A 123 6.99 7.49 -4.51
CA TRP A 123 6.03 7.05 -5.52
C TRP A 123 4.63 7.47 -5.09
N HIS A 124 4.02 8.29 -5.92
CA HIS A 124 2.74 8.93 -5.64
C HIS A 124 1.66 8.35 -6.55
N CYS A 125 0.54 7.94 -5.95
CA CYS A 125 -0.65 7.54 -6.69
C CYS A 125 -1.47 8.78 -7.05
N GLU A 126 -1.63 9.02 -8.35
CA GLU A 126 -2.53 10.05 -8.87
C GLU A 126 -3.95 9.47 -8.97
N ASP A 127 -4.58 9.17 -7.84
CA ASP A 127 -5.98 8.77 -7.85
C ASP A 127 -6.89 9.99 -7.99
N ARG A 128 -7.46 10.14 -9.19
CA ARG A 128 -8.38 11.22 -9.53
C ARG A 128 -9.71 11.12 -8.79
N ASP A 129 -10.13 9.92 -8.39
CA ASP A 129 -11.43 9.70 -7.76
C ASP A 129 -11.40 10.04 -6.27
N ILE A 130 -10.25 9.87 -5.62
CA ILE A 130 -10.05 10.22 -4.21
C ILE A 130 -9.56 11.67 -4.05
N GLY A 131 -8.99 12.25 -5.12
CA GLY A 131 -8.50 13.64 -5.15
C GLY A 131 -7.36 13.89 -4.17
N ARG A 132 -6.60 12.84 -3.83
CA ARG A 132 -5.49 12.89 -2.87
C ARG A 132 -4.22 12.41 -3.56
N ASP A 133 -3.17 13.20 -3.44
CA ASP A 133 -1.80 12.78 -3.75
C ASP A 133 -1.31 11.91 -2.59
N VAL A 134 -1.08 10.62 -2.84
CA VAL A 134 -0.76 9.67 -1.77
C VAL A 134 0.53 8.91 -2.06
N VAL A 135 1.47 8.98 -1.12
CA VAL A 135 2.74 8.24 -1.18
C VAL A 135 2.52 6.79 -0.79
N VAL A 136 2.77 5.88 -1.72
CA VAL A 136 2.66 4.42 -1.51
C VAL A 136 4.01 3.74 -1.31
N ALA A 137 5.08 4.35 -1.84
CA ALA A 137 6.44 3.84 -1.71
C ALA A 137 7.44 4.99 -1.56
N ASP A 138 8.58 4.69 -0.96
CA ASP A 138 9.69 5.63 -0.82
C ASP A 138 11.06 4.94 -0.86
N LEU A 139 12.07 5.70 -1.24
CA LEU A 139 13.46 5.28 -1.31
C LEU A 139 14.31 6.26 -0.52
N GLY A 140 15.24 5.73 0.28
CA GLY A 140 16.22 6.52 1.03
C GLY A 140 15.80 6.90 2.46
N TYR A 141 14.53 6.85 2.82
CA TYR A 141 14.05 7.34 4.14
C TYR A 141 14.37 6.42 5.32
N ILE A 142 14.48 5.11 5.12
CA ILE A 142 14.79 4.15 6.21
C ILE A 142 16.29 4.04 6.43
N ASN A 143 17.05 4.05 5.34
CA ASN A 143 18.50 3.91 5.38
C ASN A 143 19.10 4.73 4.24
N LEU A 144 19.52 5.95 4.58
CA LEU A 144 20.10 6.94 3.67
C LEU A 144 21.26 6.37 2.83
N ASN A 145 21.96 5.35 3.34
CA ASN A 145 23.16 4.79 2.70
C ASN A 145 22.89 3.54 1.85
N ARG A 146 21.67 3.00 1.86
CA ARG A 146 21.39 1.70 1.23
C ARG A 146 20.36 1.74 0.11
N GLY A 147 19.80 2.90 -0.22
CA GLY A 147 18.99 2.99 -1.43
C GLY A 147 17.82 1.99 -1.48
N ILE A 148 17.27 1.68 -0.31
CA ILE A 148 16.27 0.63 -0.16
C ILE A 148 14.91 1.23 -0.51
N LEU A 149 14.27 0.65 -1.52
CA LEU A 149 12.87 0.92 -1.84
C LEU A 149 12.00 0.26 -0.76
N ARG A 150 11.11 1.03 -0.14
CA ARG A 150 10.07 0.55 0.76
C ARG A 150 8.70 0.82 0.16
N PHE A 151 7.83 -0.18 0.25
CA PHE A 151 6.39 -0.02 0.17
C PHE A 151 5.82 0.22 1.56
N ARG A 152 5.04 1.29 1.71
CA ARG A 152 4.40 1.65 2.98
C ARG A 152 3.17 0.78 3.19
N ALA A 153 2.89 0.42 4.43
CA ALA A 153 1.66 -0.25 4.83
C ALA A 153 0.44 0.54 4.33
N GLY A 154 -0.44 -0.11 3.58
CA GLY A 154 -1.67 0.53 3.13
C GLY A 154 -2.64 0.82 4.27
N CYS A 155 -2.54 0.09 5.38
CA CYS A 155 -3.55 0.03 6.41
C CYS A 155 -2.97 -0.34 7.79
N PRO A 156 -1.98 0.40 8.28
CA PRO A 156 -1.42 0.15 9.59
C PRO A 156 -2.50 0.32 10.67
N PRO A 157 -2.35 -0.39 11.81
CA PRO A 157 -3.22 -0.22 12.96
C PRO A 157 -3.16 1.23 13.49
N GLY A 158 -4.27 1.73 14.03
CA GLY A 158 -4.35 3.08 14.62
C GLY A 158 -5.29 4.01 13.88
N ASN A 159 -5.07 5.33 13.95
CA ASN A 159 -5.86 6.38 13.29
C ASN A 159 -5.03 7.21 12.30
N GLY A 160 -3.95 6.62 11.77
CA GLY A 160 -3.05 7.30 10.83
C GLY A 160 -3.64 7.47 9.44
N THR A 161 -3.05 8.40 8.69
CA THR A 161 -3.28 8.55 7.25
C THR A 161 -2.48 7.48 6.51
N SER A 162 -3.18 6.49 5.96
CA SER A 162 -2.58 5.46 5.10
C SER A 162 -3.34 5.36 3.81
N TRP A 163 -2.67 4.86 2.77
CA TRP A 163 -3.18 4.95 1.40
C TRP A 163 -4.35 4.00 1.12
N GLY A 164 -4.43 2.89 1.84
CA GLY A 164 -5.50 1.89 1.71
C GLY A 164 -6.60 1.99 2.77
N ARG A 165 -6.69 3.08 3.53
CA ARG A 165 -7.70 3.24 4.59
C ARG A 165 -8.99 3.89 4.05
N LEU A 166 -10.11 3.23 4.32
CA LEU A 166 -11.46 3.70 4.03
C LEU A 166 -12.06 4.41 5.25
N GLU A 167 -12.86 5.46 5.04
CA GLU A 167 -13.65 6.07 6.11
C GLU A 167 -14.89 5.21 6.41
N PRO A 168 -15.22 4.89 7.69
CA PRO A 168 -14.73 5.49 8.94
C PRO A 168 -13.58 4.74 9.66
N GLY A 169 -12.75 3.96 8.97
CA GLY A 169 -11.62 3.22 9.55
C GLY A 169 -11.47 1.79 9.03
N GLY A 170 -12.12 1.46 7.92
CA GLY A 170 -11.97 0.18 7.25
C GLY A 170 -10.68 0.12 6.43
N CYS A 171 -10.36 -1.08 5.98
CA CYS A 171 -9.27 -1.30 5.05
C CYS A 171 -9.83 -1.60 3.66
N TYR A 172 -9.17 -1.11 2.61
CA TYR A 172 -9.54 -1.47 1.24
C TYR A 172 -9.34 -2.96 0.99
N SER A 173 -8.23 -3.52 1.49
CA SER A 173 -7.92 -4.95 1.41
C SER A 173 -7.09 -5.40 2.61
N GLU A 174 -7.22 -6.66 3.00
CA GLU A 174 -6.38 -7.28 4.05
C GLU A 174 -4.99 -7.63 3.51
N ASP A 175 -4.88 -8.00 2.23
CA ASP A 175 -3.64 -8.35 1.55
C ASP A 175 -3.44 -7.49 0.30
N GLN A 176 -2.20 -7.18 -0.01
CA GLN A 176 -1.85 -6.27 -1.09
C GLN A 176 -0.73 -6.88 -1.93
N ALA A 177 -0.76 -6.64 -3.23
CA ALA A 177 0.40 -6.90 -4.08
C ALA A 177 1.09 -5.58 -4.40
N VAL A 178 2.41 -5.56 -4.26
CA VAL A 178 3.28 -4.44 -4.56
C VAL A 178 4.23 -4.85 -5.68
N CYS A 179 4.23 -4.11 -6.77
CA CYS A 179 4.94 -4.50 -7.99
C CYS A 179 5.83 -3.37 -8.50
N ILE A 180 6.97 -3.73 -9.09
CA ILE A 180 7.79 -2.79 -9.85
C ILE A 180 7.36 -2.81 -11.33
N GLY A 181 7.23 -1.63 -11.94
CA GLY A 181 6.82 -1.52 -13.34
C GLY A 181 5.31 -1.69 -13.54
N LEU A 182 4.91 -1.91 -14.79
CA LEU A 182 3.50 -2.14 -15.17
C LEU A 182 3.24 -3.65 -15.28
N ASN A 183 2.31 -4.20 -14.48
CA ASN A 183 2.09 -5.63 -14.31
C ASN A 183 0.63 -6.05 -14.61
N GLY A 184 -0.09 -5.29 -15.43
CA GLY A 184 -1.40 -5.68 -15.98
C GLY A 184 -1.34 -6.97 -16.82
N ALA A 185 -2.49 -7.61 -17.04
CA ALA A 185 -2.59 -8.88 -17.79
C ALA A 185 -1.96 -8.83 -19.19
N GLU A 186 -1.90 -7.66 -19.83
CA GLU A 186 -1.28 -7.45 -21.14
C GLU A 186 0.26 -7.50 -21.14
N ASN A 187 0.92 -7.35 -19.99
CA ASN A 187 2.38 -7.30 -19.90
C ASN A 187 3.05 -8.68 -19.76
N GLY A 188 2.26 -9.75 -19.88
CA GLY A 188 2.73 -11.14 -19.97
C GLY A 188 2.88 -11.86 -18.63
N ASP A 189 3.40 -13.10 -18.70
CA ASP A 189 3.41 -14.07 -17.58
C ASP A 189 4.43 -13.79 -16.46
N LYS A 190 5.12 -12.65 -16.47
CA LYS A 190 6.20 -12.34 -15.53
C LYS A 190 5.94 -11.02 -14.83
N ALA A 191 5.18 -11.09 -13.74
CA ALA A 191 4.99 -9.98 -12.85
C ALA A 191 6.10 -9.95 -11.78
N ASP A 192 6.73 -8.80 -11.58
CA ASP A 192 7.71 -8.61 -10.51
C ASP A 192 7.00 -8.00 -9.29
N CYS A 193 6.29 -8.86 -8.57
CA CYS A 193 5.45 -8.50 -7.46
C CYS A 193 5.85 -9.24 -6.17
N TYR A 194 5.63 -8.60 -5.03
CA TYR A 194 5.53 -9.24 -3.73
C TYR A 194 4.15 -9.03 -3.15
N TYR A 195 3.74 -9.94 -2.27
CA TYR A 195 2.47 -9.87 -1.57
C TYR A 195 2.76 -9.57 -0.11
N VAL A 196 1.92 -8.74 0.50
CA VAL A 196 2.11 -8.24 1.87
C VAL A 196 0.76 -8.07 2.55
N ALA A 197 0.73 -8.25 3.87
CA ALA A 197 -0.42 -7.83 4.65
C ALA A 197 -0.54 -6.30 4.60
N SER A 198 -1.76 -5.78 4.57
CA SER A 198 -2.00 -4.33 4.49
C SER A 198 -1.47 -3.56 5.71
N SER A 199 -1.21 -4.23 6.83
CA SER A 199 -0.61 -3.63 8.03
C SER A 199 0.91 -3.55 8.02
N ASP A 200 1.60 -4.17 7.07
CA ASP A 200 3.05 -4.31 7.08
C ASP A 200 3.75 -3.37 6.09
N ASP A 201 4.83 -2.74 6.55
CA ASP A 201 5.82 -2.11 5.67
C ASP A 201 6.74 -3.21 5.12
N CYS A 202 7.05 -3.17 3.82
CA CYS A 202 8.05 -4.06 3.25
C CYS A 202 9.10 -3.32 2.42
N THR A 203 10.34 -3.77 2.51
CA THR A 203 11.46 -3.27 1.71
C THR A 203 11.77 -4.24 0.59
N TRP A 204 11.89 -3.70 -0.62
CA TRP A 204 12.31 -4.46 -1.78
C TRP A 204 13.71 -5.07 -1.54
N PRO A 205 13.97 -6.32 -1.95
CA PRO A 205 15.27 -6.95 -1.69
C PRO A 205 16.44 -6.32 -2.46
N GLU A 206 16.15 -5.70 -3.60
CA GLU A 206 17.17 -5.03 -4.41
C GLU A 206 17.44 -3.61 -3.91
N VAL A 207 18.67 -3.15 -4.16
CA VAL A 207 19.14 -1.82 -3.79
C VAL A 207 19.14 -0.94 -5.03
N PHE A 208 18.60 0.27 -4.88
CA PHE A 208 18.46 1.27 -5.94
C PHE A 208 19.17 2.56 -5.54
N SER A 209 19.80 3.25 -6.47
CA SER A 209 20.06 4.68 -6.35
C SER A 209 18.85 5.48 -6.81
N ALA A 210 18.79 6.77 -6.46
CA ALA A 210 17.77 7.65 -6.99
C ALA A 210 17.85 7.81 -8.53
N ASP A 211 18.94 7.39 -9.19
CA ASP A 211 19.12 7.46 -10.65
C ASP A 211 18.60 6.20 -11.37
N ASN A 212 18.64 5.03 -10.71
CA ASN A 212 18.19 3.76 -11.29
C ASN A 212 16.90 3.23 -10.65
N ALA A 213 16.28 4.01 -9.76
CA ALA A 213 15.00 3.70 -9.16
C ALA A 213 13.92 3.49 -10.24
N PRO A 214 12.97 2.56 -10.03
CA PRO A 214 11.91 2.30 -11.00
C PRO A 214 11.04 3.53 -11.21
N GLN A 215 10.72 3.84 -12.46
CA GLN A 215 9.90 5.02 -12.80
C GLN A 215 8.44 4.86 -12.36
N THR A 216 7.97 3.62 -12.27
CA THR A 216 6.61 3.28 -11.86
C THR A 216 6.63 2.08 -10.92
N VAL A 217 5.68 2.08 -9.99
CA VAL A 217 5.30 0.92 -9.18
C VAL A 217 3.79 0.79 -9.21
N GLU A 218 3.28 -0.41 -9.00
CA GLU A 218 1.84 -0.67 -8.94
C GLU A 218 1.45 -1.26 -7.60
N ILE A 219 0.25 -0.90 -7.18
CA ILE A 219 -0.38 -1.36 -5.96
C ILE A 219 -1.68 -2.07 -6.35
N TRP A 220 -1.89 -3.26 -5.79
CA TRP A 220 -3.03 -4.11 -6.04
C TRP A 220 -3.69 -4.53 -4.72
N GLY A 221 -5.00 -4.68 -4.69
CA GLY A 221 -5.76 -5.13 -3.51
C GLY A 221 -6.94 -6.03 -3.87
N GLN A 222 -7.33 -6.92 -2.96
CA GLN A 222 -8.45 -7.86 -3.10
C GLN A 222 -9.62 -7.56 -2.17
#